data_AF-A0A2N9HJK1-F1
#
_entry.id   AF-A0A2N9HJK1-F1
#
_cell.length_a   1.000
_cell.length_b   1.000
_cell.length_c   1.000
_cell.angle_alpha   90.00
_cell.angle_beta   90.00
_cell.angle_gamma   90.00
#
_symmetry.space_group_name_H-M   'P 1'
#
loop_
_entity.id
_entity.type
_entity.pdbx_description
1 polymer ?
#
loop_
_entity_poly.entity_id
_entity_poly.type
_entity_poly.pdbx_seq_one_letter_code
_entity_poly.pdbx_strand_id
1 'polypeptide(L)'
;MPWKSIWKSKAPPRVAFFVWTAALGRILTTDNLRRRQVIVLDYCWLCKKNGDSISHLLMHCSFAKEIWNFFFSIFGTPWVMPYGILDLLSCWGGGCRNTRIRKAWDMVPLCIFWCLWWERNARSFEGMERNVLELKGLVLRTLMEWTKASGVLVFSSVLDFLESCNA
;
A
#
# COMPACT_ATOMS: atom_id res chain seq x y z
N MET A 1 -7.12 15.09 -8.16
CA MET A 1 -7.60 13.84 -7.53
C MET A 1 -7.52 12.68 -8.51
N PRO A 2 -6.67 11.67 -8.26
CA PRO A 2 -6.42 10.55 -9.19
C PRO A 2 -7.49 9.46 -9.08
N TRP A 3 -8.77 9.80 -9.30
CA TRP A 3 -9.89 8.87 -9.13
C TRP A 3 -9.79 7.63 -10.02
N LYS A 4 -9.22 7.75 -11.23
CA LYS A 4 -9.06 6.64 -12.16
C LYS A 4 -8.14 5.55 -11.60
N SER A 5 -7.00 5.91 -10.99
CA SER A 5 -6.08 4.91 -10.44
C SER A 5 -6.65 4.19 -9.22
N ILE A 6 -7.57 4.83 -8.48
CA ILE A 6 -8.26 4.22 -7.34
C ILE A 6 -9.39 3.30 -7.83
N TRP A 7 -10.35 3.84 -8.58
CA TRP A 7 -11.61 3.17 -8.89
C TRP A 7 -11.58 2.27 -10.12
N LYS A 8 -10.64 2.47 -11.06
CA LYS A 8 -10.45 1.56 -12.21
C LYS A 8 -9.47 0.43 -11.93
N SER A 9 -8.85 0.42 -10.76
CA SER A 9 -8.03 -0.72 -10.32
C SER A 9 -8.89 -1.98 -10.20
N LYS A 10 -8.25 -3.15 -10.20
CA LYS A 10 -8.92 -4.43 -9.95
C LYS A 10 -8.93 -4.83 -8.47
N ALA A 11 -8.57 -3.90 -7.58
CA ALA A 11 -8.61 -4.13 -6.15
C ALA A 11 -10.06 -4.23 -5.63
N PRO A 12 -10.30 -4.88 -4.48
CA PRO A 12 -11.63 -4.97 -3.90
C PRO A 12 -12.25 -3.59 -3.64
N PRO A 13 -13.57 -3.39 -3.86
CA PRO A 13 -14.22 -2.09 -3.67
C PRO A 13 -14.01 -1.46 -2.29
N ARG A 14 -13.98 -2.28 -1.22
CA ARG A 14 -13.68 -1.82 0.15
C ARG A 14 -12.31 -1.16 0.27
N VAL A 15 -11.34 -1.66 -0.49
CA VAL A 15 -9.97 -1.13 -0.51
C VAL A 15 -9.91 0.15 -1.33
N ALA A 16 -10.57 0.20 -2.49
CA ALA A 16 -10.68 1.41 -3.28
C ALA A 16 -11.33 2.55 -2.46
N PHE A 17 -12.39 2.26 -1.71
CA PHE A 17 -13.03 3.21 -0.81
C PHE A 17 -12.08 3.69 0.32
N PHE A 18 -11.32 2.78 0.92
CA PHE A 18 -10.31 3.14 1.91
C PHE A 18 -9.25 4.08 1.32
N VAL A 19 -8.68 3.75 0.17
CA VAL A 19 -7.66 4.59 -0.48
C VAL A 19 -8.22 5.93 -0.93
N TRP A 20 -9.48 5.97 -1.39
CA TRP A 20 -10.19 7.22 -1.64
C TRP A 20 -10.30 8.10 -0.39
N THR A 21 -10.64 7.49 0.75
CA THR A 21 -10.72 8.17 2.05
C THR A 21 -9.35 8.65 2.52
N ALA A 22 -8.30 7.86 2.30
CA ALA A 22 -6.92 8.24 2.58
C ALA A 22 -6.50 9.44 1.72
N ALA A 23 -6.77 9.40 0.41
CA ALA A 23 -6.50 10.49 -0.54
C ALA A 23 -7.20 11.80 -0.18
N LEU A 24 -8.37 11.73 0.45
CA LEU A 24 -9.09 12.90 0.97
C LEU A 24 -8.51 13.42 2.30
N GLY A 25 -7.51 12.75 2.86
CA GLY A 25 -6.92 13.10 4.14
C GLY A 25 -7.80 12.74 5.34
N ARG A 26 -8.68 11.72 5.22
CA ARG A 26 -9.77 11.48 6.19
C ARG A 26 -9.67 10.18 6.99
N ILE A 27 -8.59 9.42 6.86
CA ILE A 27 -8.38 8.22 7.68
C ILE A 27 -7.94 8.60 9.11
N LEU A 28 -8.17 7.73 10.08
CA LEU A 28 -7.97 8.00 11.51
C LEU A 28 -6.49 7.95 11.94
N THR A 29 -5.66 8.85 11.39
CA THR A 29 -4.29 9.08 11.85
C THR A 29 -4.25 9.96 13.10
N THR A 30 -3.19 9.86 13.89
CA THR A 30 -2.99 10.73 15.07
C THR A 30 -3.03 12.21 14.67
N ASP A 31 -2.39 12.58 13.55
CA ASP A 31 -2.44 13.95 13.00
C ASP A 31 -3.89 14.43 12.76
N ASN A 32 -4.75 13.56 12.22
CA ASN A 32 -6.16 13.89 11.98
C ASN A 32 -6.99 13.96 13.26
N LEU A 33 -6.68 13.13 14.26
CA LEU A 33 -7.30 13.20 15.58
C LEU A 33 -6.94 14.52 16.29
N ARG A 34 -5.68 14.96 16.18
CA ARG A 34 -5.21 16.24 16.72
C ARG A 34 -5.86 17.44 16.06
N ARG A 35 -6.07 17.40 14.73
CA ARG A 35 -6.87 18.43 14.03
C ARG A 35 -8.32 18.53 14.54
N ARG A 36 -8.84 17.46 15.15
CA ARG A 36 -10.14 17.42 15.83
C ARG A 36 -10.05 17.64 17.34
N GLN A 37 -8.91 18.15 17.83
CA GLN A 37 -8.63 18.46 19.22
C GLN A 37 -8.65 17.26 20.18
N VAL A 38 -8.39 16.05 19.68
CA VAL A 38 -8.18 14.87 20.52
C VAL A 38 -6.72 14.82 20.99
N ILE A 39 -6.51 14.67 22.30
CA ILE A 39 -5.16 14.56 22.89
C ILE A 39 -4.66 13.12 22.74
N VAL A 40 -3.69 12.92 21.85
CA VAL A 40 -3.06 11.63 21.56
C VAL A 40 -1.55 11.81 21.31
N LEU A 41 -0.76 10.80 21.64
CA LEU A 41 0.69 10.80 21.41
C LEU A 41 1.01 10.74 19.90
N ASP A 42 1.88 11.63 19.43
CA ASP A 42 2.34 11.64 18.03
C ASP A 42 3.48 10.68 17.82
N TYR A 43 3.13 9.43 17.58
CA TYR A 43 4.12 8.49 17.07
C TYR A 43 3.48 7.46 16.17
N CYS A 44 4.23 7.06 15.16
CA CYS A 44 3.86 6.02 14.23
C CYS A 44 4.12 4.66 14.88
N TRP A 45 3.07 3.86 15.06
CA TRP A 45 3.14 2.51 15.60
C TRP A 45 3.98 1.52 14.76
N LEU A 46 4.27 1.87 13.50
CA LEU A 46 5.13 1.06 12.64
C LEU A 46 6.63 1.32 12.90
N CYS A 47 7.09 2.58 12.84
CA CYS A 47 8.52 2.88 13.01
C CYS A 47 8.93 3.27 14.43
N LYS A 48 7.96 3.61 15.31
CA LYS A 48 8.16 4.07 16.69
C LYS A 48 9.08 5.30 16.81
N LYS A 49 9.15 6.16 15.78
CA LYS A 49 10.08 7.32 15.73
C LYS A 49 9.42 8.66 15.41
N ASN A 50 8.63 8.74 14.34
CA ASN A 50 8.08 10.00 13.83
C ASN A 50 6.57 10.08 14.07
N GLY A 51 5.98 11.27 13.88
CA GLY A 51 4.53 11.47 13.96
C GLY A 51 3.72 10.64 12.95
N ASP A 52 2.49 10.31 13.31
CA ASP A 52 1.59 9.47 12.52
C ASP A 52 0.74 10.32 11.57
N SER A 53 1.34 10.72 10.45
CA SER A 53 0.64 11.34 9.31
C SER A 53 0.36 10.31 8.23
N ILE A 54 -0.61 10.57 7.34
CA ILE A 54 -0.98 9.63 6.28
C ILE A 54 0.20 9.32 5.35
N SER A 55 0.91 10.36 4.90
CA SER A 55 2.08 10.19 4.02
C SER A 55 3.23 9.49 4.73
N HIS A 56 3.45 9.77 6.02
CA HIS A 56 4.43 9.02 6.80
C HIS A 56 4.03 7.55 6.90
N LEU A 57 2.84 7.28 7.42
CA LEU A 57 2.33 5.93 7.66
C LEU A 57 2.36 5.04 6.41
N LEU A 58 1.85 5.56 5.30
CA LEU A 58 1.62 4.76 4.10
C LEU A 58 2.79 4.74 3.10
N MET A 59 3.75 5.68 3.21
CA MET A 59 4.83 5.84 2.22
C MET A 59 6.22 5.98 2.85
N HIS A 60 6.38 6.90 3.80
CA HIS A 60 7.73 7.38 4.20
C HIS A 60 8.27 6.76 5.49
N CYS A 61 7.43 6.09 6.26
CA CYS A 61 7.80 5.29 7.41
C CYS A 61 8.88 4.28 7.00
N SER A 62 9.92 4.11 7.81
CA SER A 62 10.99 3.14 7.51
C SER A 62 10.45 1.73 7.27
N PHE A 63 9.43 1.35 8.03
CA PHE A 63 8.72 0.08 7.84
C PHE A 63 7.96 0.04 6.51
N ALA A 64 7.25 1.11 6.15
CA ALA A 64 6.54 1.19 4.87
C ALA A 64 7.51 1.16 3.68
N LYS A 65 8.65 1.86 3.77
CA LYS A 65 9.70 1.88 2.74
C LYS A 65 10.23 0.49 2.43
N GLU A 66 10.42 -0.36 3.45
CA GLU A 66 10.81 -1.76 3.25
C GLU A 66 9.81 -2.55 2.43
N ILE A 67 8.51 -2.35 2.66
CA ILE A 67 7.45 -2.99 1.89
C ILE A 67 7.47 -2.48 0.44
N TRP A 68 7.52 -1.16 0.26
CA TRP A 68 7.59 -0.55 -1.07
C TRP A 68 8.78 -1.05 -1.89
N ASN A 69 9.98 -1.01 -1.32
CA ASN A 69 11.20 -1.46 -1.99
C ASN A 69 11.14 -2.93 -2.40
N PHE A 70 10.51 -3.78 -1.58
CA PHE A 70 10.29 -5.18 -1.93
C PHE A 70 9.41 -5.33 -3.18
N PHE A 71 8.30 -4.60 -3.28
CA PHE A 71 7.45 -4.65 -4.47
C PHE A 71 8.10 -3.99 -5.69
N PHE A 72 8.86 -2.90 -5.53
CA PHE A 72 9.63 -2.34 -6.65
C PHE A 72 10.63 -3.33 -7.21
N SER A 73 11.28 -4.11 -6.34
CA SER A 73 12.19 -5.19 -6.74
C SER A 73 11.48 -6.34 -7.45
N ILE A 74 10.28 -6.75 -7.00
CA ILE A 74 9.50 -7.84 -7.65
C ILE A 74 9.06 -7.46 -9.07
N PHE A 75 8.69 -6.19 -9.26
CA PHE A 75 8.19 -5.69 -10.53
C PHE A 75 9.29 -5.08 -11.42
N GLY A 76 10.56 -5.21 -11.03
CA GLY A 76 11.71 -4.67 -11.77
C GLY A 76 11.61 -3.17 -12.08
N THR A 77 10.86 -2.40 -11.27
CA THR A 77 10.50 -1.02 -11.60
C THR A 77 11.33 -0.04 -10.76
N PRO A 78 12.25 0.73 -11.37
CA PRO A 78 12.94 1.79 -10.65
C PRO A 78 11.92 2.86 -10.26
N TRP A 79 11.88 3.20 -8.96
CA TRP A 79 10.88 4.10 -8.44
C TRP A 79 11.49 5.17 -7.52
N VAL A 80 11.07 6.42 -7.72
CA VAL A 80 11.36 7.53 -6.81
C VAL A 80 10.06 7.87 -6.09
N MET A 81 10.05 7.67 -4.77
CA MET A 81 8.85 7.90 -3.96
C MET A 81 8.53 9.40 -3.89
N PRO A 82 7.34 9.85 -4.33
CA PRO A 82 6.96 11.26 -4.25
C PRO A 82 6.56 11.64 -2.80
N TYR A 83 6.33 12.93 -2.56
CA TYR A 83 6.07 13.44 -1.21
C TYR A 83 4.74 12.96 -0.63
N GLY A 84 3.65 12.99 -1.40
CA GLY A 84 2.32 12.66 -0.91
C GLY A 84 1.64 11.49 -1.62
N ILE A 85 0.63 10.92 -0.97
CA ILE A 85 -0.18 9.84 -1.54
C ILE A 85 -0.92 10.26 -2.82
N LEU A 86 -1.29 11.55 -2.94
CA LEU A 86 -1.97 12.06 -4.14
C LEU A 86 -1.02 12.10 -5.33
N ASP A 87 0.23 12.51 -5.11
CA ASP A 87 1.26 12.52 -6.14
C ASP A 87 1.58 11.10 -6.57
N LEU A 88 1.75 10.18 -5.60
CA LEU A 88 1.96 8.75 -5.88
C LEU A 88 0.87 8.17 -6.77
N LEU A 89 -0.38 8.33 -6.38
CA LEU A 89 -1.52 7.79 -7.14
C LEU A 89 -1.70 8.46 -8.50
N SER A 90 -1.22 9.70 -8.67
CA SER A 90 -1.29 10.44 -9.94
C SER A 90 -0.21 9.98 -10.91
N CYS A 91 1.02 9.73 -10.43
CA CYS A 91 2.12 9.28 -11.29
C CYS A 91 2.20 7.75 -11.46
N TRP A 92 1.50 6.96 -10.63
CA TRP A 92 1.57 5.48 -10.60
C TRP A 92 1.42 4.81 -11.97
N GLY A 93 0.46 5.29 -12.76
CA GLY A 93 0.19 4.76 -14.10
C GLY A 93 1.39 4.89 -15.05
N GLY A 94 2.34 5.78 -14.81
CA GLY A 94 3.57 5.87 -15.61
C GLY A 94 4.59 4.75 -15.34
N GLY A 95 4.46 4.04 -14.21
CA GLY A 95 5.51 3.15 -13.70
C GLY A 95 5.77 1.85 -14.46
N CYS A 96 4.75 1.22 -15.05
CA CYS A 96 4.84 -0.16 -15.55
C CYS A 96 4.47 -0.30 -17.03
N ARG A 97 5.42 -0.16 -17.96
CA ARG A 97 5.10 -0.22 -19.41
C ARG A 97 4.59 -1.59 -19.89
N ASN A 98 4.85 -2.66 -19.15
CA ASN A 98 4.37 -3.99 -19.48
C ASN A 98 2.83 -4.09 -19.28
N THR A 99 2.10 -4.25 -20.39
CA THR A 99 0.62 -4.33 -20.40
C THR A 99 0.07 -5.60 -19.78
N ARG A 100 0.84 -6.70 -19.77
CA ARG A 100 0.45 -7.99 -19.17
C ARG A 100 0.26 -7.84 -17.66
N ILE A 101 1.25 -7.24 -16.99
CA ILE A 101 1.25 -7.06 -15.53
C ILE A 101 0.68 -5.72 -15.08
N ARG A 102 0.39 -4.79 -16.00
CA ARG A 102 -0.13 -3.44 -15.70
C ARG A 102 -1.27 -3.45 -14.68
N LYS A 103 -2.26 -4.31 -14.87
CA LYS A 103 -3.42 -4.36 -13.97
C LYS A 103 -3.06 -4.89 -12.58
N ALA A 104 -2.06 -5.78 -12.46
CA ALA A 104 -1.52 -6.21 -11.17
C ALA A 104 -0.72 -5.07 -10.50
N TRP A 105 0.12 -4.38 -11.28
CA TRP A 105 0.84 -3.19 -10.84
C TRP A 105 -0.09 -2.09 -10.33
N ASP A 106 -1.21 -1.83 -11.01
CA ASP A 106 -2.18 -0.82 -10.60
C ASP A 106 -2.88 -1.15 -9.27
N MET A 107 -2.84 -2.41 -8.81
CA MET A 107 -3.35 -2.83 -7.49
C MET A 107 -2.33 -2.69 -6.37
N VAL A 108 -1.03 -2.69 -6.67
CA VAL A 108 0.06 -2.62 -5.67
C VAL A 108 -0.11 -1.48 -4.67
N PRO A 109 -0.37 -0.21 -5.06
CA PRO A 109 -0.44 0.87 -4.09
C PRO A 109 -1.63 0.73 -3.16
N LEU A 110 -2.75 0.24 -3.69
CA LEU A 110 -3.96 -0.03 -2.91
C LEU A 110 -3.74 -1.19 -1.92
N CYS A 111 -3.03 -2.23 -2.36
CA CYS A 111 -2.70 -3.39 -1.53
C CYS A 111 -1.76 -3.01 -0.38
N ILE A 112 -0.67 -2.30 -0.68
CA ILE A 112 0.29 -1.85 0.34
C ILE A 112 -0.38 -0.91 1.33
N PHE A 113 -1.13 0.08 0.86
CA PHE A 113 -1.83 1.01 1.75
C PHE A 113 -2.80 0.29 2.69
N TRP A 114 -3.56 -0.68 2.18
CA TRP A 114 -4.50 -1.46 2.97
C TRP A 114 -3.79 -2.30 4.04
N CYS A 115 -2.74 -3.04 3.67
CA CYS A 115 -2.00 -3.88 4.59
C CYS A 115 -1.27 -3.08 5.67
N LEU A 116 -0.64 -1.96 5.31
CA LEU A 116 0.02 -1.06 6.28
C LEU A 116 -0.98 -0.47 7.27
N TRP A 117 -2.17 -0.08 6.79
CA TRP A 117 -3.23 0.44 7.64
C TRP A 117 -3.71 -0.60 8.65
N TRP A 118 -3.94 -1.83 8.20
CA TRP A 118 -4.31 -2.94 9.08
C TRP A 118 -3.22 -3.27 10.10
N GLU A 119 -1.97 -3.36 9.67
CA GLU A 119 -0.84 -3.62 10.56
C GLU A 119 -0.71 -2.54 11.63
N ARG A 120 -0.81 -1.26 11.24
CA ARG A 120 -0.77 -0.14 12.19
C ARG A 120 -1.91 -0.23 13.21
N ASN A 121 -3.12 -0.56 12.79
CA ASN A 121 -4.25 -0.70 13.70
C ASN A 121 -4.09 -1.88 14.65
N ALA A 122 -3.62 -3.03 14.15
CA ALA A 122 -3.34 -4.20 14.99
C ALA A 122 -2.30 -3.87 16.09
N ARG A 123 -1.24 -3.13 15.76
CA ARG A 123 -0.26 -2.67 16.75
C ARG A 123 -0.85 -1.70 17.77
N SER A 124 -1.66 -0.75 17.29
CA SER A 124 -2.21 0.32 18.14
C SER A 124 -3.34 -0.14 19.06
N PHE A 125 -4.15 -1.10 18.64
CA PHE A 125 -5.41 -1.46 19.33
C PHE A 125 -5.43 -2.91 19.83
N GLU A 126 -4.63 -3.80 19.25
CA GLU A 126 -4.66 -5.23 19.55
C GLU A 126 -3.33 -5.73 20.15
N GLY A 127 -2.31 -4.87 20.22
CA GLY A 127 -0.98 -5.22 20.74
C GLY A 127 -0.23 -6.26 19.89
N MET A 128 -0.69 -6.52 18.66
CA MET A 128 -0.08 -7.48 17.74
C MET A 128 0.88 -6.78 16.79
N GLU A 129 2.11 -7.29 16.69
CA GLU A 129 3.16 -6.73 15.84
C GLU A 129 3.80 -7.82 14.98
N ARG A 130 3.65 -7.71 13.66
CA ARG A 130 4.38 -8.56 12.71
C ARG A 130 5.75 -7.99 12.41
N ASN A 131 6.71 -8.87 12.14
CA ASN A 131 7.98 -8.42 11.59
C ASN A 131 7.83 -8.04 10.10
N VAL A 132 8.86 -7.41 9.54
CA VAL A 132 8.84 -6.91 8.16
C VAL A 132 8.69 -8.03 7.13
N LEU A 133 9.26 -9.21 7.38
CA LEU A 133 9.20 -10.35 6.46
C LEU A 133 7.77 -10.93 6.42
N GLU A 134 7.14 -11.06 7.58
CA GLU A 134 5.74 -11.48 7.69
C GLU A 134 4.80 -10.52 6.96
N LEU A 135 5.01 -9.20 7.08
CA LEU A 135 4.18 -8.23 6.37
C LEU A 135 4.44 -8.25 4.86
N LYS A 136 5.70 -8.38 4.40
CA LYS A 136 6.02 -8.57 2.98
C LYS A 136 5.26 -9.78 2.41
N GLY A 137 5.29 -10.90 3.15
CA GLY A 137 4.55 -12.12 2.79
C GLY A 137 3.03 -11.92 2.78
N LEU A 138 2.47 -11.21 3.77
CA LEU A 138 1.03 -10.90 3.81
C LEU A 138 0.61 -10.07 2.60
N VAL A 139 1.32 -8.98 2.31
CA VAL A 139 0.99 -8.10 1.18
C VAL A 139 1.10 -8.86 -0.14
N LEU A 140 2.13 -9.71 -0.29
CA LEU A 140 2.31 -10.50 -1.51
C LEU A 140 1.15 -11.49 -1.71
N ARG A 141 0.77 -12.22 -0.66
CA ARG A 141 -0.38 -13.15 -0.71
C ARG A 141 -1.67 -12.41 -1.05
N THR A 142 -1.94 -11.27 -0.39
CA THR A 142 -3.12 -10.44 -0.67
C THR A 142 -3.15 -9.96 -2.13
N LEU A 143 -2.01 -9.50 -2.67
CA LEU A 143 -1.92 -9.07 -4.07
C LEU A 143 -2.16 -10.24 -5.04
N MET A 144 -1.59 -11.40 -4.76
CA MET A 144 -1.80 -12.61 -5.56
C MET A 144 -3.28 -13.03 -5.55
N GLU A 145 -3.92 -13.06 -4.38
CA GLU A 145 -5.34 -13.36 -4.24
C GLU A 145 -6.21 -12.41 -5.08
N TRP A 146 -5.94 -11.10 -5.04
CA TRP A 146 -6.69 -10.12 -5.82
C TRP A 146 -6.45 -10.29 -7.32
N THR A 147 -5.21 -10.58 -7.71
CA THR A 147 -4.85 -10.81 -9.12
C THR A 147 -5.51 -12.05 -9.68
N LYS A 148 -5.53 -13.14 -8.91
CA LYS A 148 -6.22 -14.39 -9.27
C LYS A 148 -7.74 -14.19 -9.33
N ALA A 149 -8.34 -13.57 -8.31
CA ALA A 149 -9.78 -13.32 -8.24
C ALA A 149 -10.28 -12.38 -9.35
N SER A 150 -9.47 -11.43 -9.79
CA SER A 150 -9.81 -10.52 -10.88
C SER A 150 -9.55 -11.09 -12.28
N GLY A 151 -8.96 -12.30 -12.38
CA GLY A 151 -8.60 -12.93 -13.66
C GLY A 151 -7.55 -12.16 -14.45
N VAL A 152 -6.74 -11.33 -13.79
CA VAL A 152 -5.78 -10.43 -14.44
C VAL A 152 -4.50 -11.15 -14.85
N LEU A 153 -4.00 -12.04 -13.99
CA LEU A 153 -2.89 -12.94 -14.29
C LEU A 153 -3.30 -14.36 -13.91
N VAL A 154 -2.77 -15.31 -14.67
CA VAL A 154 -2.89 -16.74 -14.40
C VAL A 154 -1.51 -17.23 -13.98
N PHE A 155 -1.44 -17.84 -12.80
CA PHE A 155 -0.24 -18.42 -12.21
C PHE A 155 -0.66 -19.57 -11.27
N SER A 156 0.19 -20.59 -11.13
CA SER A 156 -0.11 -21.77 -10.30
C SER A 156 0.64 -21.75 -8.97
N SER A 157 1.78 -21.05 -8.92
CA SER A 157 2.64 -20.94 -7.74
C SER A 157 3.05 -19.48 -7.44
N VAL A 158 3.69 -19.26 -6.29
CA VAL A 158 4.33 -17.97 -5.96
C VAL A 158 5.46 -17.66 -6.95
N LEU A 159 6.24 -18.67 -7.34
CA LEU A 159 7.36 -18.50 -8.27
C LEU A 159 6.85 -18.05 -9.64
N ASP A 160 5.81 -18.70 -10.17
CA ASP A 160 5.19 -18.33 -11.45
C ASP A 160 4.70 -16.87 -11.46
N PHE A 161 4.15 -16.42 -10.33
CA PHE A 161 3.70 -15.04 -10.16
C PHE A 161 4.88 -14.06 -10.19
N LEU A 162 5.96 -14.37 -9.48
CA LEU A 162 7.17 -13.54 -9.43
C LEU A 162 7.87 -13.48 -10.80
N GLU A 163 7.97 -14.61 -11.50
CA GLU A 163 8.49 -14.67 -12.87
C GLU A 163 7.64 -13.83 -13.82
N SER A 164 6.31 -13.88 -13.68
CA SER A 164 5.40 -13.05 -14.49
C SER A 164 5.61 -11.55 -14.27
N CYS A 165 6.03 -11.13 -13.07
CA CYS A 165 6.27 -9.72 -12.72
C CYS A 165 7.63 -9.20 -13.20
N ASN A 166 8.62 -10.08 -13.36
CA ASN A 166 9.97 -9.72 -13.81
C ASN A 166 10.16 -9.80 -15.34
N ALA A 167 9.22 -10.40 -16.06
CA ALA A 167 9.24 -10.52 -17.52
C ALA A 167 8.85 -9.21 -18.23
#